data_AF-A0A8T3QGU3-F1
#
_entry.id   AF-A0A8T3QGU3-F1
#
_cell.length_a   1.000
_cell.length_b   1.000
_cell.length_c   1.000
_cell.angle_alpha   90.00
_cell.angle_beta   90.00
_cell.angle_gamma   90.00
#
_symmetry.space_group_name_H-M   'P 1'
#
loop_
_entity.id
_entity.type
_entity.pdbx_description
1 polymer ?
#
loop_
_entity_poly.entity_id
_entity_poly.type
_entity_poly.pdbx_seq_one_letter_code
_entity_poly.pdbx_strand_id
1 'polypeptide(L)'
;MAAVHGVTRGRLDETGLLVGVRALAAIDEELTGILERHGPPPLGAREPGFETLVRIILEQQVSLGSADAARKRLIAATGGVEPRKI
;
A
#
# COMPACT_ATOMS: atom_id res chain seq x y z
N MET A 1 23.39 -10.28 17.99
CA MET A 1 21.95 -10.47 17.76
C MET A 1 21.26 -9.11 17.77
N ALA A 2 21.39 -8.36 16.67
CA ALA A 2 20.89 -6.99 16.58
C ALA A 2 19.37 -6.99 16.52
N ALA A 3 18.75 -6.16 17.36
CA ALA A 3 17.32 -6.04 17.53
C ALA A 3 16.64 -5.52 16.24
N VAL A 4 16.02 -6.42 15.48
CA VAL A 4 15.12 -6.07 14.36
C VAL A 4 13.74 -5.75 14.91
N HIS A 5 13.55 -4.70 15.73
CA HIS A 5 12.20 -4.25 16.14
C HIS A 5 12.09 -2.74 16.44
N GLY A 6 13.06 -1.94 16.02
CA GLY A 6 13.04 -0.48 16.15
C GLY A 6 12.70 0.24 14.85
N VAL A 7 11.61 -0.13 14.16
CA VAL A 7 11.11 0.74 13.08
C VAL A 7 10.55 1.97 13.76
N THR A 8 11.34 3.04 13.82
CA THR A 8 10.86 4.38 14.14
C THR A 8 9.69 4.61 13.19
N ARG A 9 8.49 4.90 13.73
CA ARG A 9 7.26 5.04 12.93
C ARG A 9 7.45 6.23 11.98
N GLY A 10 8.03 5.98 10.82
CA GLY A 10 8.27 6.97 9.79
C GLY A 10 6.95 7.50 9.25
N ARG A 11 6.94 8.74 8.77
CA ARG A 11 5.77 9.29 8.09
C ARG A 11 5.52 8.46 6.82
N LEU A 12 4.25 8.09 6.59
CA LEU A 12 3.81 7.42 5.37
C LEU A 12 3.52 8.49 4.30
N ASP A 13 4.58 9.17 3.87
CA ASP A 13 4.56 10.23 2.85
C ASP A 13 5.69 10.01 1.83
N GLU A 14 5.75 10.83 0.79
CA GLU A 14 6.75 10.73 -0.28
C GLU A 14 8.18 10.87 0.27
N THR A 15 8.38 11.71 1.29
CA THR A 15 9.70 11.89 1.88
C THR A 15 10.15 10.63 2.61
N GLY A 16 9.27 10.06 3.43
CA GLY A 16 9.50 8.82 4.15
C GLY A 16 9.77 7.65 3.20
N LEU A 17 9.03 7.58 2.09
CA LEU A 17 9.26 6.58 1.05
C LEU A 17 10.67 6.69 0.47
N LEU A 18 11.11 7.89 0.07
CA LEU A 18 12.44 8.08 -0.51
C LEU A 18 13.57 7.78 0.50
N VAL A 19 13.35 8.09 1.78
CA VAL A 19 14.30 7.74 2.85
C VAL A 19 14.40 6.22 2.98
N GLY A 20 13.27 5.51 3.03
CA GLY A 20 13.23 4.04 3.12
C GLY A 20 13.86 3.36 1.90
N VAL A 21 13.55 3.85 0.70
CA VAL A 21 14.11 3.33 -0.56
C VAL A 21 15.64 3.44 -0.56
N ARG A 22 16.19 4.60 -0.20
CA ARG A 22 17.65 4.78 -0.12
C ARG A 22 18.28 3.89 0.96
N ALA A 23 17.63 3.74 2.11
CA ALA A 23 18.13 2.90 3.19
C ALA A 23 18.18 1.43 2.78
N LEU A 24 17.16 0.93 2.06
CA LEU A 24 17.12 -0.45 1.56
C LEU A 24 18.15 -0.70 0.45
N ALA A 25 18.27 0.22 -0.52
CA ALA A 25 19.27 0.10 -1.58
C ALA A 25 20.70 0.05 -1.01
N ALA A 26 21.01 0.83 0.03
CA ALA A 26 22.33 0.81 0.66
C ALA A 26 22.70 -0.53 1.34
N ILE A 27 21.73 -1.42 1.59
CA ILE A 27 21.92 -2.72 2.26
C ILE A 27 21.93 -3.88 1.25
N ASP A 28 21.31 -3.70 0.09
CA ASP A 28 21.06 -4.77 -0.89
C ASP A 28 21.41 -4.32 -2.32
N GLU A 29 22.37 -5.01 -2.93
CA GLU A 29 22.89 -4.71 -4.27
C GLU A 29 21.83 -4.94 -5.36
N GLU A 30 20.95 -5.93 -5.20
CA GLU A 30 19.86 -6.18 -6.15
C GLU A 30 18.84 -5.03 -6.10
N LEU A 31 18.50 -4.55 -4.90
CA LEU A 31 17.64 -3.38 -4.74
C LEU A 31 18.28 -2.08 -5.28
N THR A 32 19.60 -1.92 -5.17
CA THR A 32 20.32 -0.83 -5.83
C THR A 32 20.15 -0.89 -7.35
N GLY A 33 20.39 -2.05 -7.96
CA GLY A 33 20.24 -2.22 -9.40
C GLY A 33 18.80 -1.99 -9.90
N ILE A 34 17.79 -2.39 -9.10
CA ILE A 34 16.37 -2.09 -9.39
C ILE A 34 16.12 -0.58 -9.34
N LEU A 35 16.62 0.10 -8.30
CA LEU A 35 16.45 1.54 -8.11
C LEU A 35 17.12 2.34 -9.25
N GLU A 36 18.32 1.96 -9.67
CA GLU A 36 19.02 2.61 -10.79
C GLU A 36 18.28 2.43 -12.12
N ARG A 37 17.67 1.26 -12.34
CA ARG A 37 16.95 0.94 -13.58
C ARG A 37 15.56 1.57 -13.65
N HIS A 38 14.83 1.62 -12.54
CA HIS A 38 13.41 1.95 -12.53
C HIS A 38 13.06 3.22 -11.73
N GLY A 39 13.98 3.76 -10.94
CA GLY A 39 13.70 4.83 -9.99
C GLY A 39 12.91 4.34 -8.76
N PRO A 40 12.56 5.25 -7.84
CA PRO A 40 11.78 4.91 -6.66
C PRO A 40 10.35 4.48 -7.04
N PRO A 41 9.75 3.53 -6.32
CA PRO A 41 8.35 3.18 -6.52
C PRO A 41 7.43 4.37 -6.17
N PRO A 42 6.22 4.43 -6.72
CA PRO A 42 5.20 5.38 -6.26
C PRO A 42 4.70 5.01 -4.85
N LEU A 43 4.26 6.00 -4.07
CA LEU A 43 3.74 5.79 -2.71
C LEU A 43 2.45 4.95 -2.67
N GLY A 44 1.62 5.04 -3.71
CA GLY A 44 0.34 4.33 -3.75
C GLY A 44 -0.64 4.79 -2.66
N ALA A 45 -0.54 6.05 -2.21
CA ALA A 45 -1.39 6.60 -1.16
C ALA A 45 -2.88 6.55 -1.54
N ARG A 46 -3.71 6.25 -0.55
CA ARG A 46 -5.17 6.27 -0.63
C ARG A 46 -5.70 7.01 0.59
N GLU A 47 -6.80 7.72 0.43
CA GLU A 47 -7.46 8.40 1.54
C GLU A 47 -7.77 7.40 2.67
N PRO A 48 -7.27 7.61 3.90
CA PRO A 48 -7.56 6.73 5.01
C PRO A 48 -9.05 6.72 5.34
N GLY A 49 -9.62 5.54 5.58
CA GLY A 49 -11.03 5.42 5.95
C GLY A 49 -11.60 4.02 5.75
N PHE A 50 -12.87 3.85 6.08
CA PHE A 50 -13.57 2.57 5.97
C PHE A 50 -13.64 2.06 4.54
N GLU A 51 -13.91 2.93 3.56
CA GLU A 51 -13.91 2.53 2.14
C GLU A 51 -12.55 1.95 1.71
N THR A 52 -11.46 2.62 2.08
CA THR A 52 -10.10 2.14 1.78
C THR A 52 -9.78 0.83 2.49
N LEU A 53 -10.24 0.64 3.73
CA LEU A 53 -10.10 -0.63 4.44
C LEU A 53 -10.85 -1.77 3.73
N VAL A 54 -12.12 -1.55 3.36
CA VAL A 54 -12.91 -2.53 2.60
C VAL A 54 -12.26 -2.82 1.25
N ARG A 55 -11.75 -1.80 0.56
CA ARG A 55 -11.01 -1.97 -0.69
C ARG A 55 -9.77 -2.85 -0.49
N ILE A 56 -8.99 -2.63 0.56
CA ILE A 56 -7.83 -3.47 0.89
C ILE A 56 -8.25 -4.93 1.10
N ILE A 57 -9.34 -5.17 1.83
CA ILE A 57 -9.87 -6.53 2.07
C ILE A 57 -10.28 -7.18 0.75
N LEU A 58 -10.98 -6.46 -0.13
CA LEU A 58 -11.42 -6.98 -1.43
C LEU A 58 -10.26 -7.23 -2.41
N GLU A 59 -9.11 -6.58 -2.22
CA GLU A 59 -7.88 -6.78 -3.01
C GLU A 59 -7.08 -8.00 -2.56
N GLN A 60 -7.43 -8.63 -1.43
CA GLN A 60 -6.69 -9.79 -0.91
C GLN A 60 -6.86 -11.03 -1.81
N GLN A 61 -5.73 -11.65 -2.15
CA GLN A 61 -5.64 -12.94 -2.86
C GLN A 61 -6.39 -13.00 -4.21
N VAL A 62 -6.65 -11.87 -4.84
CA VAL A 62 -7.35 -11.78 -6.13
C VAL A 62 -6.68 -10.76 -7.05
N SER A 63 -7.05 -10.79 -8.34
CA SER A 63 -6.62 -9.75 -9.27
C SER A 63 -7.25 -8.39 -8.93
N LEU A 64 -6.58 -7.29 -9.30
CA LEU A 64 -7.14 -5.94 -9.15
C LEU A 64 -8.47 -5.78 -9.89
N GLY A 65 -8.63 -6.42 -11.05
CA GLY A 65 -9.89 -6.43 -11.80
C GLY A 65 -11.01 -7.16 -11.05
N SER A 66 -10.70 -8.28 -10.40
CA SER A 66 -11.65 -9.02 -9.57
C SER A 66 -12.07 -8.21 -8.34
N ALA A 67 -11.11 -7.57 -7.67
CA ALA A 67 -11.36 -6.69 -6.53
C ALA A 67 -12.26 -5.50 -6.90
N ASP A 68 -12.00 -4.84 -8.03
CA ASP A 68 -12.81 -3.73 -8.51
C ASP A 68 -14.23 -4.18 -8.90
N ALA A 69 -14.37 -5.35 -9.54
CA ALA A 69 -15.68 -5.93 -9.84
C ALA A 69 -16.47 -6.24 -8.55
N ALA A 70 -15.81 -6.79 -7.53
CA ALA A 70 -16.44 -7.04 -6.22
C ALA A 70 -16.87 -5.73 -5.53
N ARG A 71 -16.00 -4.71 -5.54
CA ARG A 71 -16.30 -3.38 -4.98
C ARG A 71 -17.48 -2.72 -5.68
N LYS A 72 -17.56 -2.79 -7.01
CA LYS A 72 -18.70 -2.27 -7.79
C LYS A 72 -20.01 -2.94 -7.43
N ARG A 73 -20.02 -4.28 -7.28
CA ARG A 73 -21.20 -5.03 -6.83
C ARG A 73 -21.62 -4.65 -5.41
N LEU A 74 -20.67 -4.48 -4.51
CA LEU A 74 -20.93 -4.02 -3.14
C LEU A 74 -21.61 -2.65 -3.15
N ILE A 75 -21.03 -1.67 -3.85
CA ILE A 75 -21.61 -0.32 -3.97
C ILE A 75 -23.02 -0.36 -4.57
N ALA A 76 -23.25 -1.19 -5.61
CA ALA A 76 -24.57 -1.34 -6.21
C ALA A 76 -25.60 -1.95 -5.24
N ALA A 77 -25.18 -2.84 -4.33
CA ALA A 77 -26.05 -3.47 -3.35
C ALA A 77 -26.35 -2.57 -2.14
N THR A 78 -25.41 -1.70 -1.74
CA THR A 78 -25.49 -0.98 -0.45
C THR A 78 -25.64 0.55 -0.60
N GLY A 79 -25.50 1.09 -1.81
CA GLY A 79 -25.56 2.53 -2.08
C GLY A 79 -24.36 3.32 -1.50
N GLY A 80 -23.27 2.63 -1.14
CA GLY A 80 -22.04 3.23 -0.62
C GLY A 80 -21.27 2.30 0.33
N VAL A 81 -20.01 2.62 0.59
CA VAL A 81 -19.14 1.83 1.48
C VAL A 81 -18.95 2.58 2.80
N GLU A 82 -19.92 2.41 3.68
CA GLU A 82 -19.94 3.01 5.03
C GLU A 82 -20.27 1.92 6.06
N PRO A 83 -19.76 2.00 7.31
CA PRO A 83 -19.99 0.98 8.32
C PRO A 83 -21.47 0.72 8.67
N ARG A 84 -22.37 1.66 8.38
CA ARG A 84 -23.82 1.51 8.66
C ARG A 84 -24.60 0.93 7.49
N LYS A 85 -23.99 0.82 6.31
CA LYS A 85 -24.62 0.36 5.07
C LYS A 85 -24.26 -1.10 4.72
N ILE A 86 -23.31 -1.69 5.45
CA ILE A 86 -22.78 -3.06 5.32
C ILE A 86 -22.86 -3.70 6.69
#